data_AF-A0A1J3EWP3-F1
#
_entry.id   AF-A0A1J3EWP3-F1
#
_cell.length_a   1.000
_cell.length_b   1.000
_cell.length_c   1.000
_cell.angle_alpha   90.00
_cell.angle_beta   90.00
_cell.angle_gamma   90.00
#
_symmetry.space_group_name_H-M   'P 1'
#
loop_
_entity.id
_entity.type
_entity.pdbx_description
1 polymer ?
#
loop_
_entity_poly.entity_id
_entity_poly.type
_entity_poly.pdbx_seq_one_letter_code
_entity_poly.pdbx_strand_id
1 'polypeptide(L)'
;KSYSVCNMLFLLALLIHGTTAATAQDLTVASSCQSHCGGLPIPYPFGIGKDCYLNNDKWYQVICNSSSGNNPVPFLPGINKEVVNISLPDHSSSPFGLIRIKNPVTSLGCSNGEELSFALNVRGSPFFLTSNNTLVAVGCNNKALLTDIKPQIGGCENTCLVGSQRRDGDSHCQAKIPSDRLQQIGIKIESVEGYTTASGGCRVAFLTDEPQYIAESELLYAKGYATVELGWFIDLSQNVSVDFYACLTNGTTTVDRSSSTSNMIGCICSYGNYSQRS
;
A
#
# COMPACT_ATOMS: atom_id res chain seq x y z
N LYS A 1 -11.50 -0.84 80.61
CA LYS A 1 -11.05 -1.88 79.64
C LYS A 1 -12.01 -1.90 78.44
N SER A 2 -11.93 -0.93 77.53
CA SER A 2 -12.75 -0.94 76.29
C SER A 2 -12.05 -0.32 75.06
N TYR A 3 -10.81 0.14 75.23
CA TYR A 3 -10.03 0.79 74.15
C TYR A 3 -9.04 -0.18 73.46
N SER A 4 -8.97 -1.44 73.91
CA SER A 4 -7.97 -2.42 73.45
C SER A 4 -8.47 -3.35 72.34
N VAL A 5 -9.79 -3.41 72.10
CA VAL A 5 -10.37 -4.35 71.12
C VAL A 5 -10.59 -3.68 69.75
N CYS A 6 -10.89 -2.38 69.72
CA CYS A 6 -11.13 -1.63 68.48
C CYS A 6 -9.85 -1.46 67.64
N ASN A 7 -8.69 -1.32 68.29
CA ASN A 7 -7.41 -1.14 67.60
C ASN A 7 -6.83 -2.44 67.01
N MET A 8 -7.29 -3.60 67.49
CA MET A 8 -6.92 -4.92 66.92
C MET A 8 -7.75 -5.27 65.68
N LEU A 9 -8.96 -4.74 65.54
CA LEU A 9 -9.83 -4.97 64.37
C LEU A 9 -9.38 -4.16 63.14
N PHE A 10 -8.80 -2.98 63.32
CA PHE A 10 -8.26 -2.17 62.22
C PHE A 10 -6.98 -2.76 61.61
N LEU A 11 -6.14 -3.43 62.41
CA LEU A 11 -4.90 -4.05 61.94
C LEU A 11 -5.15 -5.35 61.15
N LEU A 12 -6.21 -6.11 61.47
CA LEU A 12 -6.59 -7.30 60.68
C LEU A 12 -7.22 -6.95 59.32
N ALA A 13 -7.91 -5.81 59.19
CA ALA A 13 -8.51 -5.38 57.92
C ALA A 13 -7.47 -4.92 56.88
N LEU A 14 -6.29 -4.46 57.32
CA LEU A 14 -5.20 -4.04 56.44
C LEU A 14 -4.40 -5.22 55.86
N LEU A 15 -4.50 -6.42 56.45
CA LEU A 15 -3.77 -7.62 56.01
C LEU A 15 -4.51 -8.44 54.92
N ILE A 16 -5.73 -8.05 54.54
CA ILE A 16 -6.56 -8.79 53.55
C ILE A 16 -6.45 -8.19 52.14
N HIS A 17 -5.73 -7.06 51.96
CA HIS A 17 -5.29 -6.59 50.64
C HIS A 17 -4.02 -7.34 50.23
N GLY A 18 -4.13 -8.67 50.20
CA GLY A 18 -3.13 -9.56 49.63
C GLY A 18 -2.92 -9.18 48.18
N THR A 19 -1.73 -8.70 47.90
CA THR A 19 -1.21 -8.38 46.58
C THR A 19 -1.41 -9.57 45.65
N THR A 20 -2.44 -9.51 44.81
CA THR A 20 -2.40 -10.25 43.55
C THR A 20 -1.36 -9.54 42.70
N ALA A 21 -0.13 -10.02 42.75
CA ALA A 21 0.83 -9.75 41.70
C ALA A 21 0.21 -10.34 40.43
N ALA A 22 -0.45 -9.50 39.64
CA ALA A 22 -0.79 -9.84 38.27
C ALA A 22 0.54 -10.18 37.60
N THR A 23 0.73 -11.46 37.28
CA THR A 23 1.80 -11.86 36.38
C THR A 23 1.52 -11.15 35.07
N ALA A 24 2.27 -10.09 34.79
CA ALA A 24 2.34 -9.49 33.46
C ALA A 24 2.98 -10.52 32.51
N GLN A 25 2.18 -11.47 32.05
CA GLN A 25 2.52 -12.32 30.92
C GLN A 25 2.06 -11.61 29.65
N ASP A 26 2.63 -10.45 29.31
CA ASP A 26 2.52 -9.94 27.94
C ASP A 26 3.53 -8.84 27.55
N LEU A 27 4.80 -8.97 27.92
CA LEU A 27 5.83 -7.96 27.56
C LEU A 27 7.03 -8.52 26.78
N THR A 28 6.96 -9.76 26.30
CA THR A 28 8.08 -10.39 25.57
C THR A 28 7.83 -10.60 24.08
N VAL A 29 6.62 -10.34 23.57
CA VAL A 29 6.30 -10.59 22.15
C VAL A 29 6.73 -9.41 21.26
N ALA A 30 6.57 -8.16 21.70
CA ALA A 30 6.87 -6.96 20.90
C ALA A 30 8.37 -6.75 20.59
N SER A 31 9.31 -7.31 21.36
CA SER A 31 10.77 -7.18 21.14
C SER A 31 11.32 -8.16 20.09
N SER A 32 10.48 -9.02 19.50
CA SER A 32 10.88 -10.08 18.56
C SER A 32 10.57 -9.79 17.09
N CYS A 33 9.79 -8.74 16.79
CA CYS A 33 9.35 -8.43 15.44
C CYS A 33 10.48 -7.82 14.60
N GLN A 34 10.73 -8.42 13.44
CA GLN A 34 11.69 -7.88 12.47
C GLN A 34 11.14 -6.59 11.87
N SER A 35 11.84 -5.48 12.12
CA SER A 35 11.40 -4.13 11.73
C SER A 35 11.84 -3.69 10.34
N HIS A 36 12.73 -4.42 9.67
CA HIS A 36 13.28 -4.06 8.37
C HIS A 36 13.43 -5.29 7.46
N CYS A 37 13.32 -5.09 6.15
CA CYS A 37 13.61 -6.11 5.15
C CYS A 37 14.36 -5.49 3.96
N GLY A 38 15.58 -5.94 3.68
CA GLY A 38 16.39 -5.38 2.58
C GLY A 38 16.69 -3.89 2.73
N GLY A 39 16.72 -3.38 3.97
CA GLY A 39 16.88 -1.95 4.26
C GLY A 39 15.57 -1.15 4.23
N LEU A 40 14.43 -1.74 3.82
CA LEU A 40 13.13 -1.09 3.89
C LEU A 40 12.54 -1.24 5.31
N PRO A 41 12.19 -0.14 6.01
CA PRO A 41 11.44 -0.21 7.25
C PRO A 41 10.04 -0.79 7.02
N ILE A 42 9.62 -1.70 7.90
CA ILE A 42 8.29 -2.31 7.89
C ILE A 42 7.54 -1.79 9.11
N PRO A 43 6.75 -0.72 8.97
CA PRO A 43 6.01 -0.15 10.09
C PRO A 43 4.68 -0.87 10.31
N TYR A 44 4.23 -0.90 11.56
CA TYR A 44 2.86 -1.31 11.89
C TYR A 44 1.85 -0.43 11.11
N PRO A 45 0.76 -0.98 10.52
CA PRO A 45 0.15 -2.31 10.73
C PRO A 45 0.81 -3.46 10.01
N PHE A 46 1.76 -3.19 9.12
CA PHE A 46 2.52 -4.22 8.43
C PHE A 46 3.52 -4.87 9.36
N GLY A 47 3.90 -6.11 9.07
CA GLY A 47 4.92 -6.77 9.87
C GLY A 47 5.39 -8.12 9.40
N ILE A 48 6.55 -8.52 9.92
CA ILE A 48 7.25 -9.76 9.58
C ILE A 48 7.25 -10.67 10.81
N GLY A 49 6.81 -11.90 10.61
CA GLY A 49 6.73 -12.90 11.68
C GLY A 49 5.34 -12.97 12.30
N LYS A 50 5.13 -14.03 13.09
CA LYS A 50 3.86 -14.30 13.77
C LYS A 50 3.57 -13.20 14.79
N ASP A 51 2.30 -12.77 14.87
CA ASP A 51 1.82 -11.77 15.84
C ASP A 51 2.47 -10.36 15.70
N CYS A 52 3.15 -10.09 14.57
CA CYS A 52 3.85 -8.83 14.31
C CYS A 52 3.11 -7.87 13.37
N TYR A 53 1.88 -8.19 12.99
CA TYR A 53 1.07 -7.39 12.07
C TYR A 53 -0.38 -7.38 12.53
N LEU A 54 -1.14 -6.37 12.10
CA LEU A 54 -2.48 -6.09 12.60
C LEU A 54 -3.38 -7.35 12.61
N ASN A 55 -3.80 -7.77 13.81
CA ASN A 55 -4.70 -8.90 14.08
C ASN A 55 -4.34 -10.23 13.39
N ASN A 56 -3.07 -10.44 13.03
CA ASN A 56 -2.68 -11.53 12.15
C ASN A 56 -3.45 -11.58 10.81
N ASP A 57 -3.95 -10.43 10.34
CA ASP A 57 -4.61 -10.30 9.04
C ASP A 57 -3.57 -10.35 7.91
N LYS A 58 -3.75 -11.34 7.02
CA LYS A 58 -2.88 -11.61 5.87
C LYS A 58 -2.67 -10.41 4.95
N TRP A 59 -3.54 -9.40 4.96
CA TRP A 59 -3.36 -8.19 4.18
C TRP A 59 -2.17 -7.34 4.64
N TYR A 60 -1.81 -7.43 5.92
CA TYR A 60 -0.71 -6.67 6.52
C TYR A 60 0.54 -7.54 6.79
N GLN A 61 0.48 -8.84 6.51
CA GLN A 61 1.65 -9.71 6.62
C GLN A 61 2.68 -9.36 5.54
N VAL A 62 3.94 -9.17 5.94
CA VAL A 62 5.07 -9.03 5.03
C VAL A 62 5.97 -10.26 5.17
N ILE A 63 6.35 -10.86 4.04
CA ILE A 63 7.36 -11.91 3.97
C ILE A 63 8.65 -11.27 3.49
N CYS A 64 9.74 -11.51 4.22
CA CYS A 64 11.06 -11.05 3.82
C CYS A 64 11.78 -12.15 3.03
N ASN A 65 11.64 -12.11 1.71
CA ASN A 65 12.16 -13.17 0.84
C ASN A 65 13.67 -13.06 0.68
N SER A 66 14.40 -14.02 1.23
CA SER A 66 15.87 -14.07 1.15
C SER A 66 16.39 -14.83 -0.09
N SER A 67 15.50 -15.27 -0.99
CA SER A 67 15.87 -16.07 -2.17
C SER A 67 16.69 -15.30 -3.22
N SER A 68 16.73 -13.97 -3.13
CA SER A 68 17.42 -13.05 -4.07
C SER A 68 18.86 -12.67 -3.66
N GLY A 69 19.46 -13.40 -2.71
CA GLY A 69 20.85 -13.18 -2.27
C GLY A 69 20.95 -12.39 -0.96
N ASN A 70 22.02 -11.60 -0.79
CA ASN A 70 22.33 -10.90 0.48
C ASN A 70 21.35 -9.76 0.84
N ASN A 71 20.45 -9.37 -0.06
CA ASN A 71 19.44 -8.35 0.16
C ASN A 71 18.04 -8.96 0.06
N PRO A 72 17.42 -9.27 1.22
CA PRO A 72 16.06 -9.78 1.26
C PRO A 72 15.05 -8.79 0.66
N VAL A 73 14.04 -9.29 -0.06
CA VAL A 73 13.02 -8.46 -0.70
C VAL A 73 11.70 -8.55 0.07
N PRO A 74 11.11 -7.42 0.51
CA PRO A 74 9.82 -7.44 1.18
C PRO A 74 8.71 -7.76 0.18
N PHE A 75 7.83 -8.67 0.57
CA PHE A 75 6.77 -9.20 -0.28
C PHE A 75 5.45 -9.24 0.49
N LEU A 76 4.39 -8.71 -0.11
CA LEU A 76 3.02 -8.81 0.39
C LEU A 76 2.32 -10.02 -0.26
N PRO A 77 2.22 -11.17 0.45
CA PRO A 77 1.49 -12.33 -0.05
C PRO A 77 0.00 -12.06 -0.28
N GLY A 78 -0.62 -11.16 0.52
CA GLY A 78 -2.04 -10.83 0.38
C GLY A 78 -2.44 -10.40 -1.03
N ILE A 79 -1.59 -9.59 -1.69
CA ILE A 79 -1.80 -9.09 -3.06
C ILE A 79 -0.80 -9.66 -4.08
N ASN A 80 0.08 -10.58 -3.65
CA ASN A 80 1.13 -11.20 -4.46
C ASN A 80 2.07 -10.18 -5.12
N LYS A 81 2.65 -9.25 -4.33
CA LYS A 81 3.52 -8.17 -4.83
C LYS A 81 4.78 -7.94 -4.00
N GLU A 82 5.87 -7.62 -4.69
CA GLU A 82 7.06 -7.04 -4.06
C GLU A 82 6.80 -5.59 -3.66
N VAL A 83 7.23 -5.24 -2.45
CA VAL A 83 7.09 -3.90 -1.89
C VAL A 83 8.36 -3.11 -2.13
N VAL A 84 8.20 -1.86 -2.55
CA VAL A 84 9.28 -0.90 -2.77
C VAL A 84 9.36 0.08 -1.61
N ASN A 85 8.21 0.56 -1.11
CA ASN A 85 8.16 1.51 -0.01
C ASN A 85 6.82 1.42 0.74
N ILE A 86 6.82 1.73 2.02
CA ILE A 86 5.62 1.87 2.87
C ILE A 86 5.70 3.21 3.58
N SER A 87 4.67 4.02 3.42
CA SER A 87 4.51 5.29 4.15
C SER A 87 3.26 5.21 5.02
N LEU A 88 3.40 5.67 6.26
CA LEU A 88 2.27 5.84 7.16
C LEU A 88 1.40 7.03 6.73
N PRO A 89 0.10 7.05 7.10
CA PRO A 89 -0.73 8.23 6.92
C PRO A 89 -0.12 9.43 7.63
N ASP A 90 -0.15 10.59 6.98
CA ASP A 90 0.32 11.85 7.54
C ASP A 90 -0.87 12.80 7.62
N HIS A 91 -1.11 13.31 8.83
CA HIS A 91 -2.22 14.20 9.18
C HIS A 91 -2.29 15.47 8.32
N SER A 92 -1.17 15.89 7.72
CA SER A 92 -1.10 17.08 6.89
C SER A 92 -1.34 16.84 5.40
N SER A 93 -1.18 15.61 4.92
CA SER A 93 -1.11 15.31 3.48
C SER A 93 -2.10 14.24 3.01
N SER A 94 -2.36 13.19 3.78
CA SER A 94 -3.24 12.10 3.35
C SER A 94 -3.89 11.36 4.53
N PRO A 95 -5.23 11.15 4.52
CA PRO A 95 -5.92 10.39 5.57
C PRO A 95 -5.66 8.87 5.50
N PHE A 96 -4.89 8.41 4.53
CA PHE A 96 -4.53 7.01 4.30
C PHE A 96 -3.03 6.88 4.07
N GLY A 97 -2.50 5.69 4.31
CA GLY A 97 -1.08 5.40 4.13
C GLY A 97 -0.82 5.02 2.69
N LEU A 98 0.45 5.05 2.28
CA LEU A 98 0.86 4.72 0.93
C LEU A 98 1.72 3.46 0.94
N ILE A 99 1.63 2.68 -0.13
CA ILE A 99 2.52 1.57 -0.38
C ILE A 99 2.87 1.53 -1.86
N ARG A 100 4.16 1.49 -2.17
CA ARG A 100 4.67 1.34 -3.53
C ARG A 100 4.99 -0.12 -3.77
N ILE A 101 4.51 -0.67 -4.88
CA ILE A 101 4.72 -2.06 -5.27
C ILE A 101 5.35 -2.16 -6.65
N LYS A 102 6.05 -3.25 -6.92
CA LYS A 102 6.46 -3.58 -8.29
C LYS A 102 5.33 -4.27 -9.03
N ASN A 103 5.02 -3.77 -10.22
CA ASN A 103 4.07 -4.38 -11.15
C ASN A 103 4.75 -4.64 -12.50
N PRO A 104 4.42 -5.76 -13.17
CA PRO A 104 5.04 -6.12 -14.42
C PRO A 104 4.69 -5.11 -15.52
N VAL A 105 5.61 -4.95 -16.47
CA VAL A 105 5.40 -4.18 -17.69
C VAL A 105 4.66 -5.04 -18.71
N THR A 106 3.53 -4.55 -19.23
CA THR A 106 2.83 -5.17 -20.38
C THR A 106 3.67 -4.92 -21.62
N SER A 107 3.85 -5.94 -22.48
CA SER A 107 4.70 -5.81 -23.67
C SER A 107 4.10 -6.48 -24.89
N LEU A 108 4.37 -5.92 -26.08
CA LEU A 108 3.96 -6.47 -27.36
C LEU A 108 5.07 -6.32 -28.40
N GLY A 109 5.49 -7.44 -29.01
CA GLY A 109 6.51 -7.44 -30.08
C GLY A 109 7.96 -7.27 -29.61
N CYS A 110 8.23 -7.44 -28.30
CA CYS A 110 9.57 -7.43 -27.74
C CYS A 110 10.22 -8.83 -27.87
N SER A 111 11.55 -8.89 -28.01
CA SER A 111 12.27 -10.15 -28.21
C SER A 111 12.16 -11.07 -26.99
N ASN A 112 11.84 -12.35 -27.19
CA ASN A 112 11.78 -13.42 -26.17
C ASN A 112 10.67 -13.33 -25.10
N GLY A 113 9.59 -12.57 -25.33
CA GLY A 113 8.46 -12.47 -24.40
C GLY A 113 7.17 -13.08 -24.92
N GLU A 114 6.44 -13.79 -24.05
CA GLU A 114 4.99 -13.97 -24.23
C GLU A 114 4.30 -12.61 -24.13
N GLU A 115 3.14 -12.46 -24.76
CA GLU A 115 2.29 -11.28 -24.59
C GLU A 115 1.80 -11.24 -23.14
N LEU A 116 2.47 -10.44 -22.31
CA LEU A 116 2.09 -10.26 -20.91
C LEU A 116 1.03 -9.18 -20.84
N SER A 117 -0.19 -9.56 -20.42
CA SER A 117 -1.22 -8.62 -20.01
C SER A 117 -1.11 -8.36 -18.51
N PHE A 118 -1.21 -7.09 -18.12
CA PHE A 118 -1.22 -6.70 -16.71
C PHE A 118 -2.65 -6.66 -16.19
N ALA A 119 -2.86 -7.27 -15.03
CA ALA A 119 -4.06 -7.10 -14.22
C ALA A 119 -3.65 -7.00 -12.74
N LEU A 120 -4.07 -5.92 -12.10
CA LEU A 120 -4.01 -5.75 -10.66
C LEU A 120 -5.42 -5.82 -10.10
N ASN A 121 -5.62 -6.73 -9.14
CA ASN A 121 -6.88 -6.89 -8.43
C ASN A 121 -6.58 -6.94 -6.93
N VAL A 122 -6.98 -5.88 -6.24
CA VAL A 122 -6.90 -5.72 -4.79
C VAL A 122 -8.29 -5.61 -4.16
N ARG A 123 -9.32 -6.10 -4.86
CA ARG A 123 -10.71 -6.03 -4.39
C ARG A 123 -10.90 -6.81 -3.10
N GLY A 124 -11.61 -6.21 -2.14
CA GLY A 124 -11.86 -6.80 -0.82
C GLY A 124 -10.66 -6.75 0.12
N SER A 125 -9.55 -6.13 -0.30
CA SER A 125 -8.40 -5.79 0.54
C SER A 125 -8.51 -4.34 1.04
N PRO A 126 -7.69 -3.93 2.02
CA PRO A 126 -7.58 -2.54 2.46
C PRO A 126 -6.86 -1.62 1.45
N PHE A 127 -6.45 -2.14 0.29
CA PHE A 127 -5.68 -1.40 -0.71
C PHE A 127 -6.55 -0.82 -1.83
N PHE A 128 -6.09 0.28 -2.42
CA PHE A 128 -6.68 0.89 -3.60
C PHE A 128 -5.63 1.66 -4.42
N LEU A 129 -5.86 1.88 -5.71
CA LEU A 129 -4.99 2.69 -6.56
C LEU A 129 -5.17 4.19 -6.28
N THR A 130 -4.05 4.90 -6.10
CA THR A 130 -4.07 6.36 -5.98
C THR A 130 -4.15 7.00 -7.37
N SER A 131 -4.70 8.22 -7.45
CA SER A 131 -4.75 9.03 -8.67
C SER A 131 -3.38 9.55 -9.14
N ASN A 132 -2.31 9.33 -8.35
CA ASN A 132 -0.95 9.65 -8.73
C ASN A 132 -0.44 8.74 -9.86
N ASN A 133 -0.97 7.52 -9.93
CA ASN A 133 -0.62 6.59 -10.99
C ASN A 133 -1.07 7.10 -12.37
N THR A 134 -0.20 6.92 -13.34
CA THR A 134 -0.40 7.33 -14.72
C THR A 134 -0.07 6.13 -15.61
N LEU A 135 -0.94 5.85 -16.59
CA LEU A 135 -0.63 4.91 -17.65
C LEU A 135 0.41 5.55 -18.55
N VAL A 136 1.51 4.85 -18.79
CA VAL A 136 2.55 5.23 -19.74
C VAL A 136 2.66 4.12 -20.77
N ALA A 137 2.67 4.49 -22.04
CA ALA A 137 2.94 3.57 -23.14
C ALA A 137 4.08 4.11 -23.99
N VAL A 138 5.01 3.22 -24.38
CA VAL A 138 6.23 3.56 -25.11
C VAL A 138 6.42 2.58 -26.27
N GLY A 139 6.95 3.07 -27.38
CA GLY A 139 7.16 2.31 -28.62
C GLY A 139 6.21 2.76 -29.73
N CYS A 140 6.54 2.48 -30.98
CA CYS A 140 5.82 3.01 -32.14
C CYS A 140 4.50 2.28 -32.42
N ASN A 141 3.47 3.02 -32.87
CA ASN A 141 2.15 2.47 -33.23
C ASN A 141 1.57 1.62 -32.09
N ASN A 142 1.65 2.16 -30.88
CA ASN A 142 1.24 1.52 -29.64
C ASN A 142 -0.06 2.18 -29.16
N LYS A 143 -1.08 1.36 -28.86
CA LYS A 143 -2.33 1.78 -28.26
C LYS A 143 -2.50 1.04 -26.95
N ALA A 144 -2.39 1.74 -25.83
CA ALA A 144 -2.55 1.18 -24.51
C ALA A 144 -3.92 1.54 -23.94
N LEU A 145 -4.66 0.53 -23.49
CA LEU A 145 -6.01 0.65 -22.96
C LEU A 145 -6.04 0.18 -21.51
N LEU A 146 -6.73 0.95 -20.66
CA LEU A 146 -7.08 0.52 -19.31
C LEU A 146 -8.29 -0.40 -19.38
N THR A 147 -8.17 -1.59 -18.80
CA THR A 147 -9.22 -2.60 -18.72
C THR A 147 -9.72 -2.76 -17.28
N ASP A 148 -10.80 -3.54 -17.12
CA ASP A 148 -11.38 -3.91 -15.81
C ASP A 148 -11.91 -2.75 -14.96
N ILE A 149 -12.10 -1.58 -15.59
CA ILE A 149 -12.72 -0.39 -15.02
C ILE A 149 -14.00 -0.05 -15.78
N LYS A 150 -15.04 0.43 -15.09
CA LYS A 150 -16.34 0.78 -15.69
C LYS A 150 -16.67 2.27 -15.48
N PRO A 151 -17.17 2.98 -16.50
CA PRO A 151 -17.20 2.61 -17.92
C PRO A 151 -15.78 2.56 -18.52
N GLN A 152 -15.50 1.63 -19.43
CA GLN A 152 -14.19 1.43 -20.06
C GLN A 152 -13.85 2.61 -20.99
N ILE A 153 -13.26 3.68 -20.44
CA ILE A 153 -12.92 4.90 -21.17
C ILE A 153 -11.60 5.46 -20.62
N GLY A 154 -10.50 4.74 -20.83
CA GLY A 154 -9.17 5.22 -20.44
C GLY A 154 -8.07 4.54 -21.23
N GLY A 155 -7.15 5.32 -21.76
CA GLY A 155 -6.05 4.81 -22.59
C GLY A 155 -5.31 5.95 -23.30
N CYS A 156 -4.23 5.59 -23.98
CA CYS A 156 -3.54 6.50 -24.87
C CYS A 156 -2.98 5.74 -26.08
N GLU A 157 -2.72 6.46 -27.16
CA GLU A 157 -2.05 5.93 -28.34
C GLU A 157 -0.99 6.89 -28.85
N ASN A 158 0.01 6.33 -29.53
CA ASN A 158 1.07 7.06 -30.20
C ASN A 158 1.43 6.38 -31.52
N THR A 159 1.67 7.19 -32.54
CA THR A 159 2.09 6.76 -33.88
C THR A 159 3.47 7.31 -34.19
N CYS A 160 4.18 6.67 -35.12
CA CYS A 160 5.43 7.20 -35.65
C CYS A 160 5.47 7.10 -37.18
N LEU A 161 6.23 8.00 -37.83
CA LEU A 161 6.34 8.02 -39.29
C LEU A 161 7.43 7.06 -39.75
N VAL A 162 7.04 5.91 -40.32
CA VAL A 162 7.98 5.00 -40.98
C VAL A 162 8.26 5.51 -42.40
N GLY A 163 9.11 6.52 -42.54
CA GLY A 163 9.53 7.02 -43.85
C GLY A 163 10.07 8.44 -43.89
N SER A 164 11.31 8.65 -43.47
CA SER A 164 12.21 9.73 -43.95
C SER A 164 13.53 9.77 -43.15
N GLN A 165 14.43 8.80 -43.34
CA GLN A 165 15.80 8.78 -42.77
C GLN A 165 15.99 9.04 -41.26
N ARG A 166 14.91 9.21 -40.49
CA ARG A 166 14.87 9.24 -39.05
C ARG A 166 14.30 7.90 -38.61
N ARG A 167 15.14 7.09 -37.96
CA ARG A 167 14.63 6.16 -36.96
C ARG A 167 14.15 7.05 -35.82
N ASP A 168 12.92 7.55 -35.91
CA ASP A 168 12.31 8.21 -34.76
C ASP A 168 12.38 7.19 -33.63
N GLY A 169 13.11 7.55 -32.57
CA GLY A 169 13.19 6.76 -31.36
C GLY A 169 11.79 6.56 -30.78
N ASP A 170 11.69 5.69 -29.78
CA ASP A 170 10.40 5.35 -29.18
C ASP A 170 9.60 6.61 -28.80
N SER A 171 8.45 6.79 -29.43
CA SER A 171 7.47 7.77 -28.96
C SER A 171 6.76 7.21 -27.73
N HIS A 172 6.14 8.09 -26.95
CA HIS A 172 5.38 7.69 -25.78
C HIS A 172 4.07 8.47 -25.68
N CYS A 173 3.11 7.91 -24.96
CA CYS A 173 1.90 8.59 -24.55
C CYS A 173 1.60 8.32 -23.07
N GLN A 174 0.77 9.17 -22.48
CA GLN A 174 0.35 9.04 -21.10
C GLN A 174 -1.16 9.25 -20.95
N ALA A 175 -1.78 8.57 -20.00
CA ALA A 175 -3.16 8.81 -19.60
C ALA A 175 -3.32 8.69 -18.08
N LYS A 176 -4.14 9.57 -17.49
CA LYS A 176 -4.54 9.45 -16.08
C LYS A 176 -5.55 8.33 -15.90
N ILE A 177 -5.52 7.69 -14.74
CA ILE A 177 -6.57 6.75 -14.37
C ILE A 177 -7.90 7.52 -14.17
N PRO A 178 -9.06 6.94 -14.53
CA PRO A 178 -10.30 7.69 -14.60
C PRO A 178 -10.99 7.94 -13.24
N SER A 179 -10.55 7.27 -12.17
CA SER A 179 -11.09 7.43 -10.83
C SER A 179 -10.00 7.22 -9.78
N ASP A 180 -10.15 7.89 -8.65
CA ASP A 180 -9.42 7.51 -7.44
C ASP A 180 -10.00 6.21 -6.86
N ARG A 181 -9.22 5.58 -5.97
CA ARG A 181 -9.64 4.43 -5.16
C ARG A 181 -10.11 3.19 -5.92
N LEU A 182 -9.64 3.02 -7.17
CA LEU A 182 -9.89 1.80 -7.93
C LEU A 182 -9.23 0.60 -7.23
N GLN A 183 -9.96 -0.50 -7.10
CA GLN A 183 -9.42 -1.76 -6.55
C GLN A 183 -9.11 -2.80 -7.62
N GLN A 184 -9.39 -2.49 -8.89
CA GLN A 184 -9.10 -3.36 -10.01
C GLN A 184 -8.76 -2.51 -11.23
N ILE A 185 -7.71 -2.89 -11.95
CA ILE A 185 -7.31 -2.28 -13.21
C ILE A 185 -6.48 -3.28 -14.01
N GLY A 186 -6.65 -3.28 -15.33
CA GLY A 186 -5.75 -3.98 -16.23
C GLY A 186 -5.21 -3.05 -17.32
N ILE A 187 -4.22 -3.54 -18.05
CA ILE A 187 -3.63 -2.83 -19.19
C ILE A 187 -3.56 -3.81 -20.35
N LYS A 188 -4.10 -3.39 -21.48
CA LYS A 188 -4.02 -4.09 -22.76
C LYS A 188 -3.28 -3.22 -23.77
N ILE A 189 -2.39 -3.83 -24.56
CA ILE A 189 -1.75 -3.18 -25.71
C ILE A 189 -2.41 -3.69 -26.98
N GLU A 190 -2.71 -2.77 -27.89
CA GLU A 190 -3.18 -3.05 -29.24
C GLU A 190 -2.27 -2.33 -30.24
N SER A 191 -2.23 -2.86 -31.47
CA SER A 191 -1.60 -2.15 -32.58
C SER A 191 -2.59 -1.14 -33.16
N VAL A 192 -2.11 0.05 -33.55
CA VAL A 192 -2.93 1.02 -34.27
C VAL A 192 -3.32 0.45 -35.64
N GLU A 193 -4.61 0.51 -35.98
CA GLU A 193 -5.17 -0.04 -37.23
C GLU A 193 -4.41 0.50 -38.47
N GLY A 194 -4.10 -0.40 -39.43
CA GLY A 194 -3.36 -0.06 -40.66
C GLY A 194 -1.84 -0.33 -40.61
N TYR A 195 -1.27 -0.58 -39.43
CA TYR A 195 0.15 -0.93 -39.25
C TYR A 195 0.28 -2.37 -38.73
N THR A 196 -0.08 -3.36 -39.56
CA THR A 196 -0.04 -4.80 -39.21
C THR A 196 1.31 -5.47 -39.46
N THR A 197 2.31 -4.73 -39.92
CA THR A 197 3.61 -5.35 -40.20
C THR A 197 4.38 -5.53 -38.91
N ALA A 198 5.13 -6.62 -38.83
CA ALA A 198 6.14 -6.94 -37.80
C ALA A 198 7.29 -5.90 -37.68
N SER A 199 7.08 -4.66 -38.14
CA SER A 199 8.03 -3.55 -38.19
C SER A 199 7.88 -2.54 -37.06
N GLY A 200 6.93 -2.73 -36.13
CA GLY A 200 6.60 -1.78 -35.05
C GLY A 200 7.55 -1.75 -33.84
N GLY A 201 8.56 -2.62 -33.80
CA GLY A 201 9.49 -2.71 -32.66
C GLY A 201 8.85 -3.19 -31.35
N CYS A 202 9.64 -3.21 -30.28
CA CYS A 202 9.17 -3.49 -28.93
C CYS A 202 8.24 -2.37 -28.45
N ARG A 203 7.11 -2.76 -27.86
CA ARG A 203 6.13 -1.83 -27.29
C ARG A 203 5.84 -2.23 -25.87
N VAL A 204 5.76 -1.25 -24.99
CA VAL A 204 5.49 -1.46 -23.58
C VAL A 204 4.40 -0.55 -23.07
N ALA A 205 3.67 -0.99 -22.06
CA ALA A 205 2.72 -0.18 -21.32
C ALA A 205 2.69 -0.59 -19.85
N PHE A 206 2.59 0.38 -18.96
CA PHE A 206 2.58 0.14 -17.51
C PHE A 206 1.94 1.31 -16.78
N LEU A 207 1.50 1.06 -15.54
CA LEU A 207 1.12 2.11 -14.60
C LEU A 207 2.33 2.51 -13.78
N THR A 208 2.48 3.82 -13.52
CA THR A 208 3.47 4.29 -12.56
C THR A 208 3.09 5.59 -11.86
N ASP A 209 3.55 5.77 -10.63
CA ASP A 209 3.50 7.04 -9.90
C ASP A 209 4.69 7.96 -10.22
N GLU A 210 5.60 7.54 -11.11
CA GLU A 210 6.77 8.31 -11.55
C GLU A 210 6.80 8.52 -13.08
N PRO A 211 5.77 9.12 -13.71
CA PRO A 211 5.60 9.17 -15.17
C PRO A 211 6.66 10.00 -15.93
N GLN A 212 7.49 10.75 -15.21
CA GLN A 212 8.59 11.53 -15.79
C GLN A 212 9.79 10.69 -16.23
N TYR A 213 9.96 9.47 -15.70
CA TYR A 213 11.10 8.61 -16.04
C TYR A 213 10.75 7.66 -17.19
N ILE A 214 10.91 8.15 -18.41
CA ILE A 214 10.68 7.38 -19.63
C ILE A 214 12.02 7.02 -20.25
N ALA A 215 12.17 5.74 -20.57
CA ALA A 215 13.32 5.19 -21.28
C ALA A 215 12.84 4.51 -22.57
N GLU A 216 13.77 3.98 -23.34
CA GLU A 216 13.46 3.14 -24.51
C GLU A 216 12.66 1.89 -24.09
N SER A 217 11.76 1.46 -24.95
CA SER A 217 10.85 0.33 -24.77
C SER A 217 11.58 -0.96 -24.40
N GLU A 218 12.70 -1.27 -25.07
CA GLU A 218 13.53 -2.44 -24.77
C GLU A 218 14.19 -2.36 -23.38
N LEU A 219 14.59 -1.17 -22.93
CA LEU A 219 15.14 -1.00 -21.58
C LEU A 219 14.06 -1.15 -20.50
N LEU A 220 12.86 -0.63 -20.76
CA LEU A 220 11.70 -0.77 -19.88
C LEU A 220 11.24 -2.23 -19.81
N TYR A 221 11.24 -2.92 -20.95
CA TYR A 221 10.98 -4.36 -21.03
C TYR A 221 12.04 -5.17 -20.28
N ALA A 222 13.33 -4.89 -20.48
CA ALA A 222 14.43 -5.56 -19.78
C ALA A 222 14.39 -5.34 -18.26
N LYS A 223 13.94 -4.16 -17.80
CA LYS A 223 13.67 -3.91 -16.37
C LYS A 223 12.55 -4.79 -15.83
N GLY A 224 11.54 -5.09 -16.66
CA GLY A 224 10.46 -6.03 -16.38
C GLY A 224 9.36 -5.54 -15.43
N TYR A 225 9.55 -4.41 -14.75
CA TYR A 225 8.56 -3.85 -13.83
C TYR A 225 8.55 -2.31 -13.78
N ALA A 226 7.42 -1.77 -13.37
CA ALA A 226 7.22 -0.39 -12.97
C ALA A 226 6.74 -0.32 -11.51
N THR A 227 6.96 0.82 -10.85
CA THR A 227 6.47 1.07 -9.50
C THR A 227 5.06 1.64 -9.57
N VAL A 228 4.13 1.08 -8.81
CA VAL A 228 2.73 1.55 -8.68
C VAL A 228 2.46 1.92 -7.24
N GLU A 229 1.78 3.05 -7.01
CA GLU A 229 1.39 3.52 -5.69
C GLU A 229 -0.04 3.07 -5.34
N LEU A 230 -0.20 2.40 -4.21
CA LEU A 230 -1.48 2.08 -3.63
C LEU A 230 -1.67 2.89 -2.34
N GLY A 231 -2.90 3.34 -2.11
CA GLY A 231 -3.33 3.77 -0.80
C GLY A 231 -3.78 2.57 0.03
N TRP A 232 -3.60 2.64 1.35
CA TRP A 232 -4.11 1.65 2.29
C TRP A 232 -4.73 2.32 3.52
N PHE A 233 -5.72 1.67 4.10
CA PHE A 233 -6.37 2.11 5.33
C PHE A 233 -6.63 0.91 6.24
N ILE A 234 -7.00 1.17 7.49
CA ILE A 234 -7.50 0.14 8.40
C ILE A 234 -9.02 0.27 8.44
N ASP A 235 -9.72 -0.79 8.07
CA ASP A 235 -11.17 -0.83 8.19
C ASP A 235 -11.57 -1.08 9.65
N LEU A 236 -12.19 -0.07 10.26
CA LEU A 236 -12.67 -0.11 11.65
C LEU A 236 -14.15 -0.54 11.75
N SER A 237 -14.80 -0.87 10.63
CA SER A 237 -16.20 -1.30 10.62
C SER A 237 -16.40 -2.71 11.18
N GLN A 238 -15.35 -3.54 11.12
CA GLN A 238 -15.28 -4.77 11.89
C GLN A 238 -14.76 -4.40 13.27
N ASN A 239 -15.34 -4.98 14.33
CA ASN A 239 -15.09 -4.71 15.75
C ASN A 239 -13.65 -5.08 16.16
N VAL A 240 -12.67 -4.46 15.51
CA VAL A 240 -11.25 -4.68 15.70
C VAL A 240 -10.90 -4.02 17.02
N SER A 241 -10.49 -4.82 18.00
CA SER A 241 -9.81 -4.32 19.19
C SER A 241 -8.41 -3.85 18.79
N VAL A 242 -8.33 -2.71 18.09
CA VAL A 242 -7.09 -1.96 18.05
C VAL A 242 -6.93 -1.40 19.46
N ASP A 243 -5.85 -1.74 20.17
CA ASP A 243 -5.63 -1.19 21.50
C ASP A 243 -5.60 0.35 21.40
N PHE A 244 -6.64 0.99 21.94
CA PHE A 244 -7.17 2.28 21.45
C PHE A 244 -6.50 3.49 22.12
N TYR A 245 -5.29 3.34 22.68
CA TYR A 245 -4.58 4.44 23.36
C TYR A 245 -4.12 5.56 22.41
N ALA A 246 -4.33 5.42 21.10
CA ALA A 246 -3.82 6.33 20.06
C ALA A 246 -4.91 7.15 19.33
N CYS A 247 -6.19 7.08 19.71
CA CYS A 247 -7.22 7.94 19.16
C CYS A 247 -7.44 9.17 20.06
N LEU A 248 -6.67 10.23 19.82
CA LEU A 248 -6.96 11.51 20.45
C LEU A 248 -8.19 12.13 19.79
N THR A 249 -9.29 12.22 20.54
CA THR A 249 -10.36 13.17 20.21
C THR A 249 -9.80 14.58 20.39
N ASN A 250 -9.48 15.28 19.31
CA ASN A 250 -9.24 16.73 19.39
C ASN A 250 -10.58 17.41 19.72
N GLY A 251 -10.83 17.64 21.00
CA GLY A 251 -12.08 18.22 21.46
C GLY A 251 -12.20 18.42 22.97
N THR A 252 -11.16 18.87 23.67
CA THR A 252 -11.39 19.63 24.91
C THR A 252 -11.68 21.08 24.53
N THR A 253 -12.88 21.34 24.03
CA THR A 253 -13.47 22.67 24.11
C THR A 253 -14.77 22.54 24.86
N THR A 254 -14.82 23.18 26.02
CA THR A 254 -16.04 23.48 26.75
C THR A 254 -17.00 24.18 25.78
N VAL A 255 -18.02 23.45 25.31
CA VAL A 255 -19.06 24.01 24.45
C VAL A 255 -19.94 24.90 25.32
N ASP A 256 -19.76 26.20 25.17
CA ASP A 256 -20.81 27.15 25.51
C ASP A 256 -21.97 26.97 24.53
N ARG A 257 -23.19 26.86 25.07
CA ARG A 257 -24.41 26.56 24.32
C ARG A 257 -24.71 27.67 23.31
N SER A 258 -24.35 27.50 22.04
CA SER A 258 -25.19 27.96 20.92
C SER A 258 -24.63 27.49 19.57
N SER A 259 -25.57 27.24 18.65
CA SER A 259 -25.40 26.86 17.24
C SER A 259 -25.16 25.37 16.95
N SER A 260 -26.16 24.80 16.29
CA SER A 260 -26.23 23.47 15.72
C SER A 260 -25.40 23.39 14.44
N THR A 261 -24.26 22.70 14.51
CA THR A 261 -23.56 22.16 13.34
C THR A 261 -23.21 20.70 13.63
N SER A 262 -23.57 19.81 12.72
CA SER A 262 -23.29 18.38 12.81
C SER A 262 -21.77 18.14 12.75
N ASN A 263 -21.13 17.99 13.91
CA ASN A 263 -19.74 17.58 14.00
C ASN A 263 -19.63 16.11 13.59
N MET A 264 -19.14 15.84 12.37
CA MET A 264 -18.52 14.55 12.06
C MET A 264 -17.27 14.42 12.92
N ILE A 265 -17.36 13.62 13.99
CA ILE A 265 -16.21 13.24 14.80
C ILE A 265 -15.38 12.27 13.96
N GLY A 266 -14.34 12.78 13.30
CA GLY A 266 -13.33 11.94 12.65
C GLY A 266 -12.38 11.38 13.71
N CYS A 267 -12.38 10.07 13.92
CA CYS A 267 -11.36 9.40 14.71
C CYS A 267 -10.04 9.40 13.93
N ILE A 268 -8.98 9.94 14.53
CA ILE A 268 -7.63 9.95 13.95
C ILE A 268 -6.80 8.92 14.72
N CYS A 269 -6.40 7.84 14.05
CA CYS A 269 -5.47 6.86 14.62
C CYS A 269 -4.05 7.42 14.54
N SER A 270 -3.32 7.49 15.66
CA SER A 270 -1.88 7.71 15.63
C SER A 270 -1.19 6.39 15.29
N TYR A 271 -0.46 6.35 14.17
CA TYR A 271 0.25 5.17 13.69
C TYR A 271 1.69 5.22 14.21
N GLY A 272 2.06 4.26 15.08
CA GLY A 272 3.31 4.29 15.84
C GLY A 272 4.24 3.10 15.56
N ASN A 273 5.49 3.22 16.02
CA ASN A 273 6.48 2.15 16.00
C ASN A 273 6.05 1.00 16.94
N TYR A 274 6.53 -0.22 16.67
CA TYR A 274 6.31 -1.41 17.52
C TYR A 274 6.55 -1.16 19.01
N SER A 275 7.52 -0.31 19.35
CA SER A 275 7.93 0.03 20.71
C SER A 275 7.02 1.02 21.45
N GLN A 276 6.04 1.64 20.77
CA GLN A 276 5.06 2.55 21.39
C GLN A 276 3.81 1.82 21.89
N ARG A 277 3.80 0.48 21.82
CA ARG A 277 2.68 -0.41 22.19
C ARG A 277 2.98 -1.28 23.41
N SER A 278 3.95 -0.87 24.23
CA SER A 278 4.39 -1.56 25.46
C SER A 278 4.04 -0.73 26.69
#